data_AF-A0A2A8V400-F1
#
_entry.id   AF-A0A2A8V400-F1
#
_cell.length_a   1.000
_cell.length_b   1.000
_cell.length_c   1.000
_cell.angle_alpha   90.00
_cell.angle_beta   90.00
_cell.angle_gamma   90.00
#
_symmetry.space_group_name_H-M   'P 1'
#
loop_
_entity.id
_entity.type
_entity.pdbx_description
1 polymer ?
#
loop_
_entity_poly.entity_id
_entity_poly.type
_entity_poly.pdbx_seq_one_letter_code
_entity_poly.pdbx_strand_id
1 'polypeptide(L)' 'MMKENLTYYFFLYPLIFFLIFALSPILFHKEEYTSMKDTLGILLFYYVLISGYYVIDVVRKE' A
#
# COMPACT_ATOMS: atom_id res chain seq x y z
N MET A 1 -15.11 0.31 16.26
CA MET A 1 -15.38 -0.71 15.22
C MET A 1 -14.48 -0.59 13.98
N MET A 2 -13.91 0.58 13.64
CA MET A 2 -13.01 0.74 12.47
C MET A 2 -11.52 0.46 12.71
N LYS A 3 -11.07 0.43 13.97
CA LYS A 3 -9.64 0.31 14.32
C LYS A 3 -9.05 -1.07 14.00
N GLU A 4 -9.85 -2.13 14.12
CA GLU A 4 -9.44 -3.51 13.74
C GLU A 4 -9.34 -3.70 12.22
N ASN A 5 -10.26 -3.09 11.45
CA ASN A 5 -10.20 -3.09 10.00
C ASN A 5 -8.99 -2.33 9.47
N LEU A 6 -8.53 -1.29 10.16
CA LEU A 6 -7.43 -0.45 9.71
C LEU A 6 -6.10 -1.19 9.71
N THR A 7 -5.82 -1.96 10.76
CA THR A 7 -4.64 -2.85 10.83
C THR A 7 -4.73 -3.91 9.73
N TYR A 8 -5.91 -4.46 9.48
CA TYR A 8 -6.13 -5.41 8.39
C TYR A 8 -5.77 -4.79 7.03
N TYR A 9 -6.32 -3.62 6.68
CA TYR A 9 -6.00 -2.94 5.43
C TYR A 9 -4.53 -2.49 5.34
N PHE A 10 -3.91 -2.13 6.48
CA PHE A 10 -2.49 -1.76 6.54
C PHE A 10 -1.58 -2.90 6.09
N PHE A 11 -1.89 -4.15 6.40
CA PHE A 11 -1.09 -5.31 5.96
C PHE A 11 -1.58 -5.92 4.64
N LEU A 12 -2.89 -5.94 4.39
CA LEU A 12 -3.44 -6.58 3.21
C LEU A 12 -3.12 -5.83 1.93
N TYR A 13 -3.14 -4.50 1.98
CA TYR A 13 -2.97 -3.68 0.78
C TYR A 13 -1.53 -3.69 0.24
N PRO A 14 -0.47 -3.58 1.06
CA PRO A 14 0.90 -3.81 0.62
C PRO A 14 1.10 -5.21 0.04
N LEU A 15 0.48 -6.23 0.65
CA LEU A 15 0.57 -7.61 0.22
C LEU A 15 -0.05 -7.81 -1.17
N ILE A 16 -1.26 -7.29 -1.38
CA ILE A 16 -1.96 -7.33 -2.68
C ILE A 16 -1.17 -6.54 -3.72
N PHE A 17 -0.67 -5.37 -3.37
CA PHE A 17 0.10 -4.53 -4.29
C PHE A 17 1.40 -5.23 -4.73
N PHE A 18 2.11 -5.84 -3.78
CA PHE A 18 3.29 -6.67 -4.07
C PHE A 18 2.97 -7.83 -4.99
N LEU A 19 1.86 -8.54 -4.75
CA LEU A 19 1.41 -9.66 -5.56
C LEU A 19 1.09 -9.24 -6.99
N ILE A 20 0.34 -8.16 -7.18
CA ILE A 20 0.01 -7.59 -8.49
C ILE A 20 1.29 -7.19 -9.21
N PHE A 21 2.22 -6.53 -8.52
CA PHE A 21 3.46 -6.07 -9.11
C PHE A 21 4.39 -7.21 -9.52
N ALA A 22 4.51 -8.24 -8.70
CA ALA A 22 5.31 -9.43 -9.00
C ALA A 22 4.70 -10.25 -10.14
N LEU A 23 3.36 -10.35 -10.21
CA LEU A 23 2.65 -11.11 -11.24
C LEU A 23 2.48 -10.34 -12.55
N SER A 24 2.42 -9.01 -12.54
CA SER A 24 2.22 -8.19 -13.73
C SER A 24 3.23 -8.49 -14.86
N PRO A 25 4.56 -8.52 -14.62
CA PRO A 25 5.52 -8.85 -15.68
C PRO A 25 5.35 -10.30 -16.18
N ILE A 26 4.98 -11.24 -15.30
CA ILE A 26 4.73 -12.65 -15.65
C ILE A 26 3.47 -12.79 -16.52
N LEU A 27 2.38 -12.14 -16.14
CA LEU A 27 1.07 -12.21 -16.82
C LEU A 27 1.09 -11.49 -18.16
N PHE A 28 1.79 -10.37 -18.26
CA PHE A 28 1.78 -9.51 -19.45
C PHE A 28 3.01 -9.65 -20.35
N HIS A 29 3.90 -10.62 -20.07
CA HIS A 29 5.12 -10.89 -20.86
C HIS A 29 5.90 -9.60 -21.20
N LYS A 30 5.97 -8.67 -20.25
CA LYS A 30 6.71 -7.42 -20.41
C LYS A 30 8.18 -7.67 -20.07
N GLU A 31 9.07 -7.28 -20.99
CA GLU A 31 10.52 -7.33 -20.79
C GLU A 31 11.00 -6.35 -19.71
N GLU A 32 10.29 -5.22 -19.55
CA GLU A 32 10.55 -4.25 -18.49
C GLU A 32 9.68 -4.53 -17.26
N TYR A 33 10.34 -4.96 -16.20
CA TYR A 33 9.82 -4.78 -14.84
C TYR A 33 9.58 -3.28 -14.64
N THR A 34 8.37 -2.88 -14.23
CA THR A 34 8.14 -1.51 -13.76
C THR A 34 9.26 -1.15 -12.76
N SER A 35 9.83 0.05 -12.89
CA SER A 35 11.01 0.44 -12.12
C SER A 35 10.75 0.25 -10.62
N MET A 36 11.66 -0.44 -9.93
CA MET A 36 11.56 -0.67 -8.47
C MET A 36 11.38 0.66 -7.70
N LYS A 37 11.89 1.77 -8.26
CA LYS A 37 11.68 3.11 -7.72
C LYS A 37 10.22 3.55 -7.78
N ASP A 38 9.51 3.27 -8.87
CA ASP A 38 8.10 3.65 -9.03
C ASP A 38 7.22 2.84 -8.07
N THR A 39 7.52 1.55 -7.89
CA THR A 39 6.85 0.68 -6.91
C THR A 39 7.01 1.20 -5.50
N LEU A 40 8.27 1.52 -5.12
CA LEU A 40 8.57 2.05 -3.80
C LEU A 40 7.92 3.42 -3.61
N GLY A 41 7.86 4.24 -4.66
CA GLY A 41 7.17 5.54 -4.65
C GLY A 41 5.68 5.40 -4.34
N ILE A 42 4.97 4.51 -5.06
CA ILE A 42 3.53 4.28 -4.84
C ILE A 42 3.28 3.68 -3.45
N LEU A 43 4.11 2.73 -3.03
CA LEU A 43 3.98 2.10 -1.71
C LEU A 43 4.19 3.11 -0.56
N LEU A 44 5.20 3.97 -0.70
CA LEU A 44 5.52 5.00 0.30
C LEU A 44 4.41 6.06 0.36
N PHE A 45 3.86 6.46 -0.80
CA PHE A 45 2.70 7.36 -0.86
C PHE A 45 1.47 6.77 -0.16
N TYR A 46 1.20 5.47 -0.35
CA TYR A 46 0.13 4.76 0.34
C TYR A 46 0.28 4.78 1.87
N TYR A 47 1.49 4.51 2.38
CA TYR A 47 1.75 4.57 3.82
C TYR A 47 1.61 5.98 4.40
N VAL A 48 2.02 7.01 3.66
CA VAL A 48 1.80 8.41 4.06
C VAL A 48 0.31 8.70 4.22
N LEU A 49 -0.53 8.29 3.26
CA LEU A 49 -1.98 8.48 3.34
C LEU A 49 -2.61 7.75 4.54
N ILE A 50 -2.23 6.49 4.79
CA ILE A 50 -2.72 5.78 5.99
C ILE A 50 -2.25 6.47 7.27
N SER A 51 -0.97 6.86 7.35
CA SER A 51 -0.45 7.53 8.53
C SER A 51 -1.18 8.84 8.81
N GLY A 52 -1.51 9.62 7.78
CA GLY A 52 -2.30 10.83 7.90
C GLY A 52 -3.70 10.56 8.45
N TYR A 53 -4.36 9.51 7.96
CA TYR A 53 -5.63 9.07 8.52
C TYR A 53 -5.50 8.68 9.99
N TYR A 54 -4.44 7.96 10.37
CA TYR A 54 -4.19 7.54 11.75
C TYR A 54 -3.94 8.73 12.68
N VAL A 55 -3.17 9.73 12.21
CA VAL A 55 -2.91 10.97 12.95
C VAL A 55 -4.22 11.74 13.18
N ILE A 56 -5.07 11.87 12.16
CA ILE A 56 -6.39 12.52 12.30
C ILE A 56 -7.28 11.76 13.29
N ASP A 57 -7.29 10.42 13.23
CA ASP A 57 -8.07 9.60 14.17
C ASP A 57 -7.59 9.76 15.63
N VAL A 58 -6.27 9.86 15.84
CA VAL A 58 -5.67 10.12 17.16
C VAL A 58 -6.02 11.52 17.67
N VAL A 59 -5.79 12.56 16.86
CA VAL A 59 -6.05 13.96 17.25
C VAL A 59 -7.53 14.21 17.49
N ARG A 60 -8.43 13.57 16.74
CA ARG A 60 -9.90 13.70 16.94
C ARG A 60 -10.39 13.03 18.24
N LYS A 61 -9.60 12.13 18.81
CA LYS A 61 -9.96 11.36 20.00
C LYS A 61 -9.46 12.00 21.30
N GLU A 62 -8.52 12.94 21.21
CA GLU A 62 -8.20 13.91 22.26
C GLU A 62 -9.24 15.04 22.27
#